data_AF-A0A2G1BPE0-F1
#
_entry.id   AF-A0A2G1BPE0-F1
#
_cell.length_a   1.000
_cell.length_b   1.000
_cell.length_c   1.000
_cell.angle_alpha   90.00
_cell.angle_beta   90.00
_cell.angle_gamma   90.00
#
_symmetry.space_group_name_H-M   'P 1'
#
loop_
_entity.id
_entity.type
_entity.pdbx_description
1 polymer ?
#
loop_
_entity_poly.entity_id
_entity_poly.type
_entity_poly.pdbx_seq_one_letter_code
_entity_poly.pdbx_strand_id
1 'polypeptide(L)'
;MERVVVSGDFRQTTLDQLSASATILDQERLRSRQPSHIDSVLNSIPNVNFAAGASRGRFVQIRGIGERSQFAEPINPSVSFIVDE
;
A
#
# COMPACT_ATOMS: atom_id res chain seq x y z
N MET A 1 1.33 15.93 20.83
CA MET A 1 2.03 15.16 19.79
C MET A 1 1.25 13.88 19.59
N GLU A 2 0.66 13.71 18.41
CA GLU A 2 -0.03 12.47 18.04
C GLU A 2 1.02 11.42 17.70
N ARG A 3 0.85 10.20 18.22
CA ARG A 3 1.80 9.10 18.05
C ARG A 3 1.11 7.99 17.29
N VAL A 4 1.59 7.72 16.08
CA VAL A 4 1.09 6.62 15.25
C VAL A 4 1.96 5.39 15.48
N VAL A 5 1.34 4.28 15.87
CA VAL A 5 1.99 2.99 16.12
C VAL A 5 1.93 2.15 14.85
N VAL A 6 3.07 1.63 14.41
CA VAL A 6 3.21 0.74 13.25
C VAL A 6 3.52 -0.67 13.75
N SER A 7 2.80 -1.66 13.23
CA SER A 7 2.96 -3.08 13.59
C SER A 7 3.45 -3.94 12.41
N GLY A 8 3.90 -3.31 11.32
CA GLY A 8 4.26 -4.00 10.08
C GLY A 8 5.64 -4.66 10.11
N ASP A 9 6.57 -4.11 10.88
CA ASP A 9 7.72 -4.84 11.39
C ASP A 9 7.30 -5.49 12.71
N PHE A 10 7.76 -6.71 13.01
CA PHE A 10 7.41 -7.53 14.19
C PHE A 10 7.60 -6.85 15.57
N ARG A 11 7.94 -5.55 15.60
CA ARG A 11 8.08 -4.69 16.77
C ARG A 11 7.18 -3.46 16.60
N GLN A 12 6.38 -3.13 17.61
CA GLN A 12 5.65 -1.87 17.61
C GLN A 12 6.64 -0.69 17.66
N THR A 13 6.69 0.07 16.58
CA THR A 13 7.55 1.26 16.47
C THR A 13 6.71 2.46 16.07
N THR A 14 7.23 3.66 16.32
CA THR A 14 6.61 4.90 15.84
C THR A 14 7.11 5.21 14.44
N LEU A 15 6.31 5.92 13.64
CA LEU A 15 6.69 6.27 12.26
C LEU A 15 8.07 6.96 12.19
N ASP A 16 8.39 7.81 13.18
CA ASP A 16 9.65 8.55 13.27
C ASP A 16 10.88 7.66 13.57
N GLN A 17 10.65 6.44 14.05
CA GLN A 17 11.68 5.48 14.45
C GLN A 17 11.88 4.38 13.40
N LEU A 18 11.09 4.36 12.33
CA LEU A 18 11.30 3.44 11.21
C LEU A 18 12.56 3.81 10.43
N SER A 19 13.45 2.83 10.25
CA SER A 19 14.61 2.93 9.35
C SER A 19 14.24 2.77 7.87
N ALA A 20 12.94 2.59 7.57
CA ALA A 20 12.38 2.44 6.24
C ALA A 20 11.29 3.48 5.98
N SER A 21 10.96 3.70 4.71
CA SER A 21 9.85 4.59 4.34
C SER A 21 8.51 3.90 4.51
N ALA A 22 7.61 4.49 5.30
CA ALA A 22 6.23 4.04 5.44
C ALA A 22 5.27 5.22 5.23
N THR A 23 4.08 4.95 4.72
CA THR A 23 2.99 5.93 4.63
C THR A 23 1.79 5.38 5.38
N ILE A 24 1.21 6.22 6.25
CA ILE A 24 0.03 5.86 7.03
C ILE A 24 -1.11 6.81 6.63
N LEU A 25 -2.23 6.21 6.28
CA LEU A 25 -3.47 6.91 5.98
C LEU A 25 -4.47 6.58 7.09
N ASP A 26 -4.68 7.54 7.98
CA ASP A 26 -5.69 7.46 9.02
C ASP A 26 -7.11 7.75 8.47
N GLN A 27 -8.11 7.58 9.33
CA GLN A 27 -9.51 7.75 8.96
C GLN A 27 -9.85 9.20 8.55
N GLU A 28 -9.22 10.21 9.13
CA GLU A 28 -9.48 11.61 8.81
C GLU A 28 -8.97 11.94 7.40
N ARG A 29 -7.74 11.51 7.08
CA ARG A 29 -7.15 11.63 5.75
C ARG A 29 -7.95 10.89 4.70
N LEU A 30 -8.42 9.69 4.99
CA LEU A 30 -9.27 8.93 4.07
C LEU A 30 -10.60 9.65 3.83
N ARG A 31 -11.27 10.15 4.87
CA ARG A 31 -12.55 10.87 4.75
C ARG A 31 -12.43 12.17 3.96
N SER A 32 -11.32 12.91 4.12
CA SER A 32 -11.08 14.17 3.40
C SER A 32 -11.09 14.00 1.86
N ARG A 33 -10.83 12.79 1.37
CA ARG A 33 -10.72 12.48 -0.06
C ARG A 33 -11.94 11.75 -0.64
N GLN A 34 -12.94 11.38 0.19
CA GLN A 34 -14.12 10.59 -0.20
C GLN A 34 -13.82 9.50 -1.27
N PRO A 35 -12.87 8.60 -1.03
CA PRO A 35 -12.47 7.62 -2.02
C PRO A 35 -13.63 6.65 -2.29
N SER A 36 -14.10 6.61 -3.54
CA SER A 36 -15.12 5.64 -3.97
C SER A 36 -14.56 4.22 -4.14
N HIS A 37 -13.24 4.10 -4.32
CA HIS A 37 -12.56 2.85 -4.67
C HIS A 37 -11.11 2.86 -4.14
N ILE A 38 -10.51 1.68 -3.95
CA ILE A 38 -9.17 1.54 -3.35
C ILE A 38 -8.04 2.13 -4.21
N ASP A 39 -8.19 2.12 -5.53
CA ASP A 39 -7.28 2.75 -6.48
C ASP A 39 -7.12 4.24 -6.22
N SER A 40 -8.20 4.95 -5.87
CA SER A 40 -8.16 6.37 -5.53
C SER A 40 -7.35 6.63 -4.24
N VAL A 41 -7.39 5.70 -3.30
CA VAL A 41 -6.57 5.74 -2.08
C VAL A 41 -5.10 5.48 -2.43
N LEU A 42 -4.82 4.41 -3.16
CA LEU A 42 -3.44 4.00 -3.50
C LEU A 42 -2.73 5.04 -4.38
N ASN A 43 -3.45 5.66 -5.32
CA ASN A 43 -2.92 6.74 -6.15
C ASN A 43 -2.56 8.01 -5.35
N SER A 44 -3.02 8.15 -4.10
CA SER A 44 -2.61 9.25 -3.23
C SER A 44 -1.26 9.01 -2.54
N ILE A 45 -0.75 7.78 -2.57
CA ILE A 45 0.47 7.39 -1.89
C ILE A 45 1.67 7.65 -2.82
N PRO A 46 2.71 8.37 -2.36
CA PRO A 46 3.89 8.63 -3.18
C PRO A 46 4.59 7.35 -3.63
N ASN A 47 5.00 7.30 -4.90
CA ASN A 47 5.71 6.18 -5.50
C ASN A 47 4.94 4.84 -5.47
N VAL A 48 3.62 4.88 -5.32
CA VAL A 48 2.75 3.72 -5.49
C VAL A 48 2.04 3.82 -6.83
N ASN A 49 2.05 2.73 -7.59
CA ASN A 49 1.27 2.58 -8.81
C ASN A 49 0.30 1.41 -8.64
N PHE A 50 -0.96 1.63 -9.00
CA PHE A 50 -1.98 0.60 -9.01
C PHE A 50 -2.46 0.36 -10.45
N ALA A 51 -2.17 -0.82 -10.99
CA ALA A 51 -2.62 -1.21 -12.30
C ALA A 51 -3.86 -2.12 -12.19
N ALA A 52 -5.02 -1.52 -12.44
CA ALA A 52 -6.24 -2.26 -12.73
C ALA A 52 -6.35 -2.56 -14.21
N GLY A 53 -6.04 -3.80 -14.61
CA GLY A 53 -6.48 -4.27 -15.93
C GLY A 53 -8.01 -4.20 -16.06
N ALA A 54 -8.55 -4.50 -17.25
CA ALA A 54 -9.94 -4.29 -17.67
C ALA A 54 -11.08 -4.84 -16.76
N SER A 55 -10.79 -5.51 -15.65
CA SER A 55 -11.84 -5.89 -14.69
C SER A 55 -11.37 -6.23 -13.27
N ARG A 56 -10.07 -6.46 -13.00
CA ARG A 56 -9.59 -6.82 -11.66
C ARG A 56 -8.17 -6.30 -11.43
N GLY A 57 -8.03 -5.16 -10.76
CA GLY A 57 -6.72 -4.67 -10.35
C GLY A 57 -6.08 -5.56 -9.31
N ARG A 58 -4.92 -6.09 -9.67
CA ARG A 58 -4.18 -7.06 -8.87
C ARG A 58 -2.69 -6.74 -8.76
N PHE A 59 -2.24 -5.64 -9.35
CA PHE A 59 -0.83 -5.31 -9.45
C PHE A 59 -0.56 -3.96 -8.77
N VAL A 60 0.15 -4.04 -7.66
CA VAL A 60 0.66 -2.87 -6.93
C VAL A 60 2.16 -2.81 -7.17
N GLN A 61 2.66 -1.64 -7.49
CA GLN A 61 4.09 -1.39 -7.56
C GLN A 61 4.48 -0.31 -6.56
N ILE A 62 5.60 -0.51 -5.87
CA ILE A 62 6.20 0.46 -4.97
C ILE A 62 7.58 0.80 -5.54
N ARG A 63 7.81 2.08 -5.88
CA ARG A 63 9.06 2.54 -6.51
C ARG A 63 9.45 1.76 -7.77
N GLY A 64 8.45 1.36 -8.57
CA GLY A 64 8.64 0.59 -9.80
C GLY A 64 8.88 -0.91 -9.59
N ILE A 65 8.95 -1.40 -8.34
CA ILE A 65 9.04 -2.82 -8.00
C ILE A 65 7.64 -3.37 -7.78
N GLY A 66 7.33 -4.52 -8.39
CA GLY A 66 6.02 -5.16 -8.33
C GLY A 66 5.59 -5.70 -9.69
N GLU A 67 4.77 -6.73 -9.68
CA GLU A 67 4.35 -7.43 -10.90
C GLU A 67 3.54 -6.52 -11.83
N ARG A 68 3.65 -6.75 -13.15
CA ARG A 68 2.80 -6.10 -14.16
C ARG A 68 1.93 -7.10 -14.91
N SER A 69 2.20 -8.39 -14.76
CA SER A 69 1.42 -9.49 -15.28
C SER A 69 1.75 -10.78 -14.54
N GLN A 70 0.88 -11.77 -14.63
CA GLN A 70 1.00 -13.08 -13.98
C GLN A 70 1.33 -14.20 -14.98
N PHE A 71 2.25 -13.96 -15.92
CA PHE A 71 2.60 -14.96 -16.96
C PHE A 71 3.71 -15.95 -16.54
N ALA A 72 4.09 -15.99 -15.26
CA ALA A 72 5.11 -16.88 -14.73
C ALA A 72 4.56 -17.71 -13.56
N GLU A 73 4.77 -19.03 -13.60
CA GLU A 73 4.49 -19.95 -12.50
C GLU A 73 5.79 -20.58 -12.01
N PRO A 74 6.07 -20.56 -10.68
CA PRO A 74 5.26 -20.02 -9.59
C PRO A 74 5.39 -18.49 -9.42
N ILE A 75 4.32 -17.85 -8.94
CA ILE A 75 4.26 -16.40 -8.68
C ILE A 75 4.97 -16.10 -7.35
N ASN A 76 6.08 -15.35 -7.41
CA ASN A 76 6.80 -14.84 -6.24
C ASN A 76 6.74 -13.30 -6.23
N PRO A 77 5.64 -12.71 -5.71
CA PRO A 77 5.44 -11.27 -5.84
C PRO A 77 6.38 -10.51 -4.91
N SER A 78 7.06 -9.49 -5.44
CA SER A 78 7.91 -8.60 -4.63
C SER A 78 7.13 -7.58 -3.79
N VAL A 79 5.85 -7.38 -4.13
CA VAL A 79 4.91 -6.51 -3.41
C VAL A 79 3.66 -7.32 -3.12
N SER A 80 3.24 -7.33 -1.86
CA SER A 80 2.05 -8.03 -1.38
C SER A 80 1.01 -7.05 -0.88
N PHE A 81 -0.26 -7.42 -1.01
CA PHE A 81 -1.39 -6.67 -0.47
C PHE A 81 -2.13 -7.55 0.53
N ILE A 82 -2.34 -7.04 1.74
CA ILE A 82 -2.98 -7.75 2.85
C ILE A 82 -4.13 -6.88 3.34
N VAL A 83 -5.31 -7.49 3.52
CA VAL A 83 -6.46 -6.89 4.19
C VAL A 83 -6.62 -7.64 5.50
N ASP A 84 -6.57 -6.91 6.61
CA ASP A 84 -6.90 -7.43 7.93
C ASP A 84 -8.40 -7.20 8.20
N GLU A 85 -9.05 -8.08 8.96
CA GLU A 85 -10.49 -8.00 9.28
C GLU A 85 -10.81 -6.98 10.38
#